data_AF-A0A3D4XD03-F1
#
_entry.id   AF-A0A3D4XD03-F1
#
_cell.length_a   1.000
_cell.length_b   1.000
_cell.length_c   1.000
_cell.angle_alpha   90.00
_cell.angle_beta   90.00
_cell.angle_gamma   90.00
#
_symmetry.space_group_name_H-M   'P 1'
#
loop_
_entity.id
_entity.type
_entity.pdbx_description
1 polymer ?
#
loop_
_entity_poly.entity_id
_entity_poly.type
_entity_poly.pdbx_seq_one_letter_code
_entity_poly.pdbx_strand_id
1 'polypeptide(L)'
;MWYMKNSLKQSLLNIVGSNEFGISIRKAGKYRFPNDYMFGMHNHREFEMIYVNSGNCVMEIGGILTVLKRDDLVLVSPEVAHYFMVSAKKGCGITQLEYEMALPDNLEEDFHFMYGKQESIQVSSCSSVGYIMEYISRCYRDEKPEEYKGVQIQLSFAQLYLELAYSLEREA
;
A
#
# COMPACT_ATOMS: atom_id res chain seq x y z
N MET A 1 18.24 15.50 21.26
CA MET A 1 17.04 14.94 20.61
C MET A 1 16.59 15.77 19.38
N TRP A 2 17.52 16.17 18.51
CA TRP A 2 17.25 16.95 17.26
C TRP A 2 17.98 16.38 16.02
N TYR A 3 18.84 15.37 16.20
CA TYR A 3 19.68 14.82 15.10
C TYR A 3 18.97 13.71 14.29
N MET A 4 18.04 12.94 14.87
CA MET A 4 17.29 11.89 14.15
C MET A 4 16.31 12.44 13.11
N LYS A 5 15.83 13.69 13.25
CA LYS A 5 14.87 14.29 12.29
C LYS A 5 15.45 14.51 10.89
N ASN A 6 16.78 14.44 10.73
CA ASN A 6 17.42 14.70 9.45
C ASN A 6 17.74 13.42 8.65
N SER A 7 17.85 12.24 9.29
CA SER A 7 18.15 11.00 8.58
C SER A 7 16.95 10.51 7.77
N LEU A 8 15.78 10.34 8.38
CA LEU A 8 14.58 9.82 7.71
C LEU A 8 14.15 10.69 6.52
N LYS A 9 14.21 12.01 6.68
CA LYS A 9 13.97 12.97 5.59
C LYS A 9 14.99 12.78 4.47
N GLN A 10 16.29 12.70 4.80
CA GLN A 10 17.33 12.55 3.80
C GLN A 10 17.18 11.21 3.06
N SER A 11 16.85 10.14 3.76
CA SER A 11 16.56 8.82 3.19
C SER A 11 15.41 8.86 2.20
N LEU A 12 14.27 9.43 2.60
CA LEU A 12 13.14 9.58 1.70
C LEU A 12 13.49 10.46 0.47
N LEU A 13 14.27 11.52 0.66
CA LEU A 13 14.74 12.36 -0.44
C LEU A 13 15.74 11.64 -1.36
N ASN A 14 16.59 10.78 -0.82
CA ASN A 14 17.53 9.97 -1.61
C ASN A 14 16.76 8.98 -2.50
N ILE A 15 15.71 8.36 -1.95
CA ILE A 15 14.83 7.46 -2.69
C ILE A 15 14.11 8.23 -3.80
N VAL A 16 13.34 9.26 -3.45
CA VAL A 16 12.51 10.00 -4.41
C VAL A 16 13.33 10.79 -5.43
N GLY A 17 14.53 11.24 -5.04
CA GLY A 17 15.47 11.95 -5.91
C GLY A 17 16.34 11.03 -6.76
N SER A 18 16.27 9.70 -6.59
CA SER A 18 17.00 8.76 -7.42
C SER A 18 16.41 8.69 -8.82
N ASN A 19 17.27 8.66 -9.85
CA ASN A 19 16.85 8.42 -11.23
C ASN A 19 16.29 7.00 -11.45
N GLU A 20 16.55 6.08 -10.51
CA GLU A 20 16.04 4.72 -10.52
C GLU A 20 14.64 4.63 -9.90
N PHE A 21 14.23 5.62 -9.11
CA PHE A 21 12.93 5.59 -8.46
C PHE A 21 11.81 5.84 -9.47
N GLY A 22 10.91 4.87 -9.55
CA GLY A 22 9.76 4.92 -10.45
C GLY A 22 8.59 4.16 -9.85
N ILE A 23 7.39 4.64 -10.12
CA ILE A 23 6.15 3.97 -9.73
C ILE A 23 5.29 3.81 -10.98
N SER A 24 4.81 2.59 -11.21
CA SER A 24 3.83 2.27 -12.25
C SER A 24 2.59 1.68 -11.58
N ILE A 25 1.44 2.36 -11.71
CA ILE A 25 0.17 1.89 -11.14
C ILE A 25 -0.59 1.10 -12.21
N ARG A 26 -0.92 -0.15 -11.91
CA ARG A 26 -1.84 -0.97 -12.71
C ARG A 26 -3.29 -0.67 -12.36
N LYS A 27 -3.58 -0.51 -11.06
CA LYS A 27 -4.94 -0.30 -10.55
C LYS A 27 -4.92 0.59 -9.33
N ALA A 28 -5.83 1.55 -9.26
CA ALA A 28 -6.05 2.33 -8.05
C ALA A 28 -7.52 2.72 -7.91
N GLY A 29 -8.12 2.40 -6.77
CA GLY A 29 -9.44 2.91 -6.48
C GLY A 29 -10.17 2.43 -5.24
N LYS A 30 -11.39 2.93 -5.12
CA LYS A 30 -12.31 2.53 -4.06
C LYS A 30 -13.29 1.51 -4.63
N TYR A 31 -13.39 0.38 -3.98
CA TYR A 31 -14.22 -0.74 -4.41
C TYR A 31 -15.17 -1.13 -3.28
N ARG A 32 -16.37 -1.56 -3.66
CA ARG A 32 -17.37 -2.08 -2.74
C ARG A 32 -17.77 -3.48 -3.20
N PHE A 33 -17.64 -4.41 -2.29
CA PHE A 33 -17.95 -5.81 -2.50
C PHE A 33 -19.17 -6.20 -1.66
N PRO A 34 -20.13 -6.95 -2.23
CA PRO A 34 -21.28 -7.45 -1.47
C PRO A 34 -20.83 -8.47 -0.41
N ASN A 35 -21.74 -8.80 0.51
CA ASN A 35 -21.54 -9.95 1.39
C ASN A 35 -21.39 -11.24 0.57
N ASP A 36 -20.65 -12.21 1.11
CA ASP A 36 -20.38 -13.50 0.46
C ASP A 36 -19.60 -13.40 -0.86
N TYR A 37 -19.05 -12.22 -1.18
CA TYR A 37 -18.14 -12.07 -2.31
C TYR A 37 -16.84 -12.85 -2.07
N MET A 38 -16.42 -13.58 -3.09
CA MET A 38 -15.21 -14.39 -3.12
C MET A 38 -14.46 -14.08 -4.42
N PHE A 39 -13.17 -13.79 -4.32
CA PHE A 39 -12.28 -13.68 -5.47
C PHE A 39 -11.18 -14.72 -5.34
N GLY A 40 -11.13 -15.63 -6.33
CA GLY A 40 -10.31 -16.84 -6.34
C GLY A 40 -8.81 -16.60 -6.11
N MET A 41 -8.11 -17.68 -5.75
CA MET A 41 -6.66 -17.65 -5.52
C MET A 41 -5.95 -17.16 -6.78
N HIS A 42 -5.09 -16.16 -6.64
CA HIS A 42 -4.34 -15.57 -7.74
C HIS A 42 -3.05 -14.93 -7.23
N ASN A 43 -2.18 -14.54 -8.16
CA ASN A 43 -1.02 -13.73 -7.89
C ASN A 43 -0.77 -12.78 -9.08
N HIS A 44 0.12 -11.83 -8.87
CA HIS A 44 0.56 -10.89 -9.90
C HIS A 44 1.86 -10.22 -9.47
N ARG A 45 2.56 -9.64 -10.44
CA ARG A 45 3.86 -8.97 -10.26
C ARG A 45 3.80 -7.66 -9.48
N GLU A 46 2.62 -7.07 -9.35
CA GLU A 46 2.42 -5.83 -8.62
C GLU A 46 2.40 -6.08 -7.11
N PHE A 47 2.90 -5.12 -6.31
CA PHE A 47 2.49 -4.98 -4.91
C PHE A 47 0.99 -4.69 -4.86
N GLU A 48 0.29 -5.28 -3.90
CA GLU A 48 -1.12 -4.98 -3.65
C GLU A 48 -1.30 -4.37 -2.26
N MET A 49 -1.84 -3.16 -2.20
CA MET A 49 -2.27 -2.55 -0.93
C MET A 49 -3.78 -2.54 -0.87
N ILE A 50 -4.33 -3.10 0.21
CA ILE A 50 -5.76 -3.08 0.51
C ILE A 50 -5.97 -2.40 1.86
N TYR A 51 -6.61 -1.24 1.85
CA TYR A 51 -7.09 -0.54 3.04
C TYR A 51 -8.60 -0.74 3.20
N VAL A 52 -9.06 -1.14 4.38
CA VAL A 52 -10.49 -1.38 4.63
C VAL A 52 -11.19 -0.09 5.10
N ASN A 53 -12.03 0.46 4.22
CA ASN A 53 -12.84 1.65 4.53
C ASN A 53 -14.05 1.31 5.42
N SER A 54 -14.65 0.14 5.25
CA SER A 54 -15.87 -0.25 5.95
C SER A 54 -16.12 -1.76 5.86
N GLY A 55 -16.79 -2.34 6.86
CA GLY A 55 -17.02 -3.78 6.91
C GLY A 55 -15.76 -4.53 7.33
N ASN A 56 -15.69 -5.81 6.95
CA ASN A 56 -14.54 -6.67 7.20
C ASN A 56 -14.36 -7.62 6.01
N CYS A 57 -13.12 -8.00 5.76
CA CYS A 57 -12.76 -9.04 4.79
C CYS A 57 -11.75 -10.00 5.42
N VAL A 58 -11.61 -11.17 4.80
CA VAL A 58 -10.58 -12.15 5.14
C VAL A 58 -9.80 -12.39 3.87
N MET A 59 -8.48 -12.40 3.99
CA MET A 59 -7.59 -12.82 2.92
C MET A 59 -6.84 -14.08 3.33
N GLU A 60 -6.62 -15.00 2.41
CA GLU A 60 -5.58 -16.01 2.57
C GLU A 60 -4.37 -15.50 1.77
N ILE A 61 -3.20 -15.36 2.40
CA ILE A 61 -1.99 -14.83 1.77
C ILE A 61 -0.84 -15.76 2.15
N GLY A 62 -0.20 -16.40 1.16
CA GLY A 62 0.86 -17.38 1.45
C GLY A 62 0.40 -18.57 2.32
N GLY A 63 -0.89 -18.90 2.28
CA GLY A 63 -1.50 -19.93 3.13
C GLY A 63 -1.82 -19.49 4.56
N ILE A 64 -1.64 -18.21 4.90
CA ILE A 64 -2.01 -17.63 6.19
C ILE A 64 -3.32 -16.86 6.06
N LEU A 65 -4.26 -17.10 6.98
CA LEU A 65 -5.51 -16.34 7.04
C LEU A 65 -5.34 -15.01 7.77
N THR A 66 -5.51 -13.92 7.04
CA THR A 66 -5.42 -12.53 7.48
C THR A 66 -6.82 -11.92 7.57
N VAL A 67 -7.27 -11.58 8.78
CA VAL A 67 -8.57 -10.93 9.00
C VAL A 67 -8.37 -9.42 9.06
N LEU A 68 -9.10 -8.69 8.21
CA LEU A 68 -9.03 -7.24 8.12
C LEU A 68 -10.39 -6.62 8.46
N LYS A 69 -10.37 -5.63 9.35
CA LYS A 69 -11.52 -4.81 9.69
C LYS A 69 -11.26 -3.36 9.26
N ARG A 70 -12.28 -2.52 9.39
CA ARG A 70 -12.16 -1.08 9.15
C ARG A 70 -10.89 -0.50 9.81
N ASP A 71 -10.20 0.32 9.02
CA ASP A 71 -8.95 1.02 9.33
C ASP A 71 -7.71 0.12 9.45
N ASP A 72 -7.82 -1.15 9.03
CA ASP A 72 -6.67 -2.01 8.75
C ASP A 72 -6.23 -1.88 7.29
N LEU A 73 -4.95 -2.16 7.08
CA LEU A 73 -4.29 -2.29 5.80
C LEU A 73 -3.59 -3.65 5.74
N VAL A 74 -3.58 -4.27 4.56
CA VAL A 74 -2.56 -5.24 4.19
C VAL A 74 -1.80 -4.78 2.94
N LEU A 75 -0.49 -5.00 2.94
CA LEU A 75 0.40 -4.91 1.78
C LEU A 75 0.85 -6.32 1.43
N VAL A 76 0.48 -6.81 0.25
CA VAL A 76 0.90 -8.11 -0.31
C VAL A 76 2.05 -7.87 -1.27
N SER A 77 3.12 -8.66 -1.11
CA SER A 77 4.30 -8.57 -1.98
C SER A 77 4.06 -9.21 -3.36
N PRO A 78 4.83 -8.83 -4.39
CA PRO A 78 4.77 -9.42 -5.72
C PRO A 78 4.81 -10.95 -5.71
N GLU A 79 4.07 -11.56 -6.63
CA GLU A 79 4.01 -13.01 -6.88
C GLU A 79 3.48 -13.88 -5.72
N VAL A 80 3.14 -13.28 -4.58
CA VAL A 80 2.53 -13.97 -3.44
C VAL A 80 1.09 -14.33 -3.79
N ALA A 81 0.79 -15.63 -3.73
CA ALA A 81 -0.56 -16.13 -3.95
C ALA A 81 -1.49 -15.67 -2.82
N HIS A 82 -2.61 -15.08 -3.21
CA HIS A 82 -3.61 -14.60 -2.28
C HIS A 82 -5.05 -14.75 -2.78
N TYR A 83 -5.97 -14.72 -1.83
CA TYR A 83 -7.40 -14.96 -1.99
C TYR A 83 -8.18 -13.94 -1.16
N PHE A 84 -9.34 -13.48 -1.64
CA PHE A 84 -10.11 -12.43 -0.97
C PHE A 84 -11.57 -12.84 -0.73
N MET A 85 -12.04 -12.65 0.50
CA MET A 85 -13.42 -12.96 0.92
C MET A 85 -14.06 -11.83 1.73
N VAL A 86 -15.35 -11.62 1.52
CA VAL A 86 -16.17 -10.73 2.35
C VAL A 86 -17.09 -11.54 3.25
N SER A 87 -17.17 -11.13 4.53
CA SER A 87 -18.03 -11.79 5.51
C SER A 87 -19.51 -11.84 5.09
N ALA A 88 -20.18 -12.94 5.42
CA ALA A 88 -21.61 -13.16 5.15
C ALA A 88 -22.56 -12.12 5.77
N LYS A 89 -22.12 -11.39 6.80
CA LYS A 89 -23.00 -10.49 7.55
C LYS A 89 -23.17 -9.11 6.89
N LYS A 90 -22.13 -8.57 6.26
CA LYS A 90 -22.10 -7.20 5.71
C LYS A 90 -21.08 -7.12 4.58
N GLY A 91 -21.40 -6.34 3.54
CA GLY A 91 -20.44 -6.01 2.48
C GLY A 91 -19.19 -5.28 3.01
N CYS A 92 -18.14 -5.25 2.18
CA CYS A 92 -16.87 -4.62 2.49
C CYS A 92 -16.55 -3.52 1.49
N GLY A 93 -16.02 -2.40 1.99
CA GLY A 93 -15.53 -1.30 1.16
C GLY A 93 -14.03 -1.18 1.36
N ILE A 94 -13.25 -1.15 0.28
CA ILE A 94 -11.79 -1.05 0.33
C ILE A 94 -11.28 0.08 -0.56
N THR A 95 -10.10 0.58 -0.25
CA THR A 95 -9.26 1.34 -1.16
C THR A 95 -8.09 0.45 -1.53
N GLN A 96 -7.86 0.25 -2.83
CA GLN A 96 -6.89 -0.70 -3.35
C GLN A 96 -5.90 0.03 -4.26
N LEU A 97 -4.62 -0.31 -4.14
CA LEU A 97 -3.56 0.05 -5.09
C LEU A 97 -2.84 -1.23 -5.55
N GLU A 98 -2.72 -1.45 -6.85
CA GLU A 98 -1.84 -2.45 -7.47
C GLU A 98 -0.75 -1.69 -8.24
N TYR A 99 0.52 -1.83 -7.84
CA TYR A 99 1.62 -1.06 -8.43
C TYR A 99 2.96 -1.83 -8.46
N GLU A 100 3.81 -1.47 -9.42
CA GLU A 100 5.22 -1.82 -9.46
C GLU A 100 6.07 -0.63 -9.03
N MET A 101 7.21 -0.91 -8.41
CA MET A 101 8.18 0.10 -7.99
C MET A 101 9.58 -0.27 -8.45
N ALA A 102 10.28 0.71 -8.99
CA ALA A 102 11.73 0.67 -9.17
C ALA A 102 12.37 1.41 -7.99
N LEU A 103 13.41 0.81 -7.40
CA LEU A 103 14.08 1.30 -6.20
C LEU A 103 15.59 1.31 -6.40
N PRO A 104 16.30 2.22 -5.71
CA PRO A 104 17.74 2.14 -5.63
C PRO A 104 18.21 0.87 -4.92
N ASP A 105 19.38 0.37 -5.32
CA ASP A 105 20.00 -0.86 -4.79
C ASP A 105 20.16 -0.85 -3.26
N ASN A 106 20.32 0.34 -2.66
CA ASN A 106 20.50 0.51 -1.22
C ASN A 106 19.44 1.45 -0.65
N LEU A 107 18.54 0.89 0.16
CA LEU A 107 17.59 1.61 1.01
C LEU A 107 18.06 1.56 2.46
N GLU A 108 17.75 2.62 3.20
CA GLU A 108 17.87 2.63 4.65
C GLU A 108 16.88 1.68 5.32
N GLU A 109 17.24 1.16 6.50
CA GLU A 109 16.50 0.09 7.20
C GLU A 109 15.01 0.41 7.38
N ASP A 110 14.68 1.67 7.68
CA ASP A 110 13.30 2.16 7.86
C ASP A 110 12.40 1.88 6.64
N PHE A 111 12.98 1.72 5.46
CA PHE A 111 12.28 1.53 4.18
C PHE A 111 12.49 0.14 3.57
N HIS A 112 13.12 -0.81 4.28
CA HIS A 112 13.38 -2.16 3.75
C HIS A 112 12.12 -2.97 3.43
N PHE A 113 10.98 -2.61 4.03
CA PHE A 113 9.69 -3.21 3.70
C PHE A 113 9.33 -3.04 2.21
N MET A 114 9.84 -1.98 1.56
CA MET A 114 9.62 -1.69 0.14
C MET A 114 10.27 -2.73 -0.79
N TYR A 115 11.22 -3.54 -0.29
CA TYR A 115 11.81 -4.64 -1.07
C TYR A 115 10.90 -5.88 -1.19
N GLY A 116 9.77 -5.95 -0.47
CA GLY A 116 8.85 -7.09 -0.57
C GLY A 116 9.46 -8.42 -0.11
N LYS A 117 10.37 -8.41 0.88
CA LYS A 117 11.01 -9.63 1.40
C LYS A 117 10.09 -10.51 2.24
N GLN A 118 9.00 -9.94 2.77
CA GLN A 118 7.95 -10.64 3.50
C GLN A 118 6.77 -10.91 2.56
N GLU A 119 6.02 -11.99 2.76
CA GLU A 119 4.86 -12.29 1.91
C GLU A 119 3.77 -11.21 2.01
N SER A 120 3.53 -10.72 3.23
CA SER A 120 2.67 -9.56 3.46
C SER A 120 3.00 -8.85 4.74
N ILE A 121 2.49 -7.62 4.84
CA ILE A 121 2.57 -6.75 6.01
C ILE A 121 1.15 -6.30 6.34
N GLN A 122 0.70 -6.56 7.56
CA GLN A 122 -0.57 -6.05 8.07
C GLN A 122 -0.31 -4.89 9.01
N VAL A 123 -1.11 -3.83 8.90
CA VAL A 123 -1.06 -2.66 9.79
C VAL A 123 -2.46 -2.31 10.24
N SER A 124 -2.65 -2.08 11.53
CA SER A 124 -3.93 -1.73 12.13
C SER A 124 -4.02 -0.26 12.54
N SER A 125 -5.23 0.29 12.50
CA SER A 125 -5.51 1.68 12.90
C SER A 125 -4.64 2.71 12.15
N CYS A 126 -4.60 2.59 10.82
CA CYS A 126 -3.73 3.36 9.92
C CYS A 126 -4.51 4.33 9.01
N SER A 127 -5.47 5.08 9.56
CA SER A 127 -6.35 5.96 8.77
C SER A 127 -5.61 6.99 7.90
N SER A 128 -4.46 7.51 8.36
CA SER A 128 -3.57 8.37 7.56
C SER A 128 -3.14 7.72 6.24
N VAL A 129 -2.76 6.44 6.28
CA VAL A 129 -2.40 5.64 5.10
C VAL A 129 -3.59 5.54 4.15
N GLY A 130 -4.77 5.25 4.69
CA GLY A 130 -6.02 5.20 3.92
C GLY A 130 -6.32 6.51 3.18
N TYR A 131 -6.17 7.67 3.83
CA TYR A 131 -6.38 8.97 3.19
C TYR A 131 -5.40 9.22 2.04
N ILE A 132 -4.14 8.83 2.18
CA ILE A 132 -3.13 8.98 1.14
C ILE A 132 -3.43 8.05 -0.04
N MET A 133 -3.80 6.79 0.21
CA MET A 133 -4.20 5.84 -0.84
C MET A 133 -5.41 6.34 -1.63
N GLU A 134 -6.40 6.94 -0.96
CA GLU A 134 -7.55 7.55 -1.63
C GLU A 134 -7.14 8.74 -2.51
N TYR A 135 -6.18 9.55 -2.05
CA TYR A 135 -5.64 10.65 -2.83
C TYR A 135 -4.84 10.16 -4.04
N ILE A 136 -3.99 9.16 -3.89
CA ILE A 136 -3.28 8.50 -5.01
C ILE A 136 -4.29 7.99 -6.03
N SER A 137 -5.34 7.32 -5.56
CA SER A 137 -6.43 6.81 -6.42
C SER A 137 -7.14 7.91 -7.20
N ARG A 138 -7.29 9.10 -6.61
CA ARG A 138 -7.85 10.28 -7.30
C ARG A 138 -6.87 10.81 -8.35
N CYS A 139 -5.60 10.96 -8.01
CA CYS A 139 -4.57 11.43 -8.94
C CYS A 139 -4.42 10.50 -10.15
N TYR A 140 -4.41 9.18 -9.93
CA TYR A 140 -4.32 8.18 -11.00
C TYR A 140 -5.46 8.28 -12.03
N ARG A 141 -6.67 8.63 -11.57
CA ARG A 141 -7.87 8.77 -12.43
C ARG A 141 -8.09 10.19 -12.94
N ASP A 142 -7.25 11.14 -12.56
CA ASP A 142 -7.36 12.53 -12.98
C ASP A 142 -6.86 12.69 -14.41
N GLU A 143 -7.52 13.54 -15.20
CA GLU A 143 -7.16 13.79 -16.61
C GLU A 143 -6.06 14.85 -16.77
N LYS A 144 -5.21 15.00 -15.75
CA LYS A 144 -4.08 15.92 -15.77
C LYS A 144 -3.01 15.49 -16.79
N PRO A 145 -2.21 16.45 -17.30
CA PRO A 145 -1.04 16.10 -18.08
C PRO A 145 -0.10 15.17 -17.31
N GLU A 146 0.48 14.19 -18.00
CA GLU A 146 1.24 13.08 -17.41
C GLU A 146 2.42 13.57 -16.56
N GLU A 147 3.09 14.65 -16.96
CA GLU A 147 4.17 15.33 -16.22
C GLU A 147 3.76 15.63 -14.77
N TYR A 148 2.65 16.35 -14.60
CA TYR A 148 2.18 16.79 -13.28
C TYR A 148 1.61 15.62 -12.50
N LYS A 149 0.86 14.74 -13.18
CA LYS A 149 0.25 13.56 -12.56
C LYS A 149 1.30 12.60 -12.03
N GLY A 150 2.34 12.31 -12.81
CA GLY A 150 3.44 11.42 -12.44
C GLY A 150 4.19 11.91 -11.21
N VAL A 151 4.61 13.19 -11.20
CA VAL A 151 5.28 13.79 -10.04
C VAL A 151 4.36 13.81 -8.81
N GLN A 152 3.08 14.15 -8.98
CA GLN A 152 2.11 14.16 -7.89
C GLN A 152 1.91 12.76 -7.28
N ILE A 153 1.87 11.71 -8.11
CA ILE A 153 1.79 10.32 -7.66
C ILE A 153 3.06 9.93 -6.90
N GLN A 154 4.25 10.19 -7.45
CA GLN A 154 5.52 9.86 -6.79
C GLN A 154 5.66 10.51 -5.40
N LEU A 155 5.35 11.81 -5.29
CA LEU A 155 5.36 12.51 -4.00
C LEU A 155 4.31 11.96 -3.02
N SER A 156 3.16 11.52 -3.53
CA SER A 156 2.12 10.90 -2.69
C SER A 156 2.55 9.52 -2.19
N PHE A 157 3.25 8.73 -3.00
CA PHE A 157 3.86 7.47 -2.57
C PHE A 157 4.96 7.70 -1.53
N ALA A 158 5.78 8.75 -1.69
CA ALA A 158 6.76 9.12 -0.67
C ALA A 158 6.09 9.40 0.69
N GLN A 159 4.97 10.14 0.68
CA GLN A 159 4.17 10.37 1.88
C GLN A 159 3.57 9.06 2.42
N LEU A 160 3.08 8.18 1.54
CA LEU A 160 2.54 6.87 1.90
C LEU A 160 3.58 6.01 2.63
N TYR A 161 4.79 5.91 2.08
CA TYR A 161 5.86 5.12 2.67
C TYR A 161 6.33 5.69 4.02
N LEU A 162 6.34 7.01 4.17
CA LEU A 162 6.63 7.64 5.47
C LEU A 162 5.58 7.27 6.53
N GLU A 163 4.30 7.32 6.20
CA GLU A 163 3.22 6.94 7.12
C GLU A 163 3.21 5.43 7.42
N LEU A 164 3.59 4.59 6.44
CA LEU A 164 3.77 3.16 6.66
C LEU A 164 4.93 2.88 7.61
N ALA A 165 6.09 3.49 7.39
CA ALA A 165 7.26 3.34 8.28
C ALA A 165 6.89 3.71 9.73
N TYR A 166 6.21 4.84 9.94
CA TYR A 166 5.71 5.24 11.25
C TYR A 166 4.71 4.24 11.85
N SER A 167 3.81 3.71 11.02
CA SER A 167 2.80 2.75 11.49
C SER A 167 3.44 1.42 11.90
N LEU A 168 4.48 0.97 11.18
CA LEU A 168 5.24 -0.23 11.51
C LEU A 168 6.09 -0.04 12.77
N GLU A 169 6.73 1.12 12.93
CA GLU A 169 7.49 1.45 14.15
C GLU A 169 6.59 1.41 15.40
N ARG A 170 5.32 1.83 15.28
CA ARG A 170 4.35 1.77 16.38
C ARG A 170 3.91 0.36 16.78
N GLU A 171 4.01 -0.61 15.86
CA GLU A 171 3.59 -1.99 16.08
C GLU A 171 4.73 -2.90 16.56
N ALA A 172 5.97 -2.42 16.50
CA ALA A 172 7.18 -3.10 16.99
C ALA A 172 7.34 -2.99 18.51
#